data_AF-A0A1E3BHV4-F1
#
_entry.id   AF-A0A1E3BHV4-F1
#
_cell.length_a   1.000
_cell.length_b   1.000
_cell.length_c   1.000
_cell.angle_alpha   90.00
_cell.angle_beta   90.00
_cell.angle_gamma   90.00
#
_symmetry.space_group_name_H-M   'P 1'
#
loop_
_entity.id
_entity.type
_entity.pdbx_description
1 polymer ?
#
loop_
_entity_poly.entity_id
_entity_poly.type
_entity_poly.pdbx_seq_one_letter_code
_entity_poly.pdbx_strand_id
1 'polypeptide(L)'
;MFGLFGGLGLPVGTDPERERPPPSVPTPLDFPIYNLPDPTGEDAESALKDLYNALVSIKRPQDITSSRFRAFNLKVEWEVPASRIVRHDTTSSVPPLPWEDNASGEGDQDGKPALMGNENRYPDKERFETLRNELLIENDDGFREVSRMPPREGRQRVRIAQTRKFWAGFERMALYWDTSLDNYFERPATPEQQPEDKRDKMQTDDENIQTSERNTSMGVDQPAQTNGSNTNNDSGSRTPVARYTGRRVGAGHEMPEDAREETVRAFVEMTAWPFGCQVSIPTLPPRLAIKTLLFPVRLSFEAGRSPKDRTQARSGVLEGPVFVGQCRAETAFRTPEENPGSGIGDVGDIFREVGAMLLAAQERAREGATDVRPGEGQWWTTVPRWGGGTNDGPEGEHHAEEDSSNHEKEKPHKRSKYDHPFLAMRRPRRMSNAERWSVVQPGQSLWEKKMKYMQIGKTVGSLYDDIYMVSSINHHISILHLRVHRRYLEIVTTGESDCTTESDEDQPWYELKLRRTRWYDLFEAKDRVEAFEGVWRIFHYNLRRV
;
A
#
# COMPACT_ATOMS: atom_id res chain seq x y z
N MET A 1 -2.42 -0.05 25.30
CA MET A 1 -1.03 0.41 25.37
C MET A 1 -0.66 0.96 24.01
N PHE A 2 -0.53 2.29 23.91
CA PHE A 2 -0.18 2.98 22.68
C PHE A 2 1.34 2.94 22.51
N GLY A 3 1.83 2.19 21.53
CA GLY A 3 3.23 2.19 21.13
C GLY A 3 3.48 3.37 20.20
N LEU A 4 4.32 4.30 20.65
CA LEU A 4 4.98 5.30 19.82
C LEU A 4 5.83 4.58 18.76
N PHE A 5 5.51 4.77 17.49
CA PHE A 5 6.49 4.65 16.41
C PHE A 5 6.85 6.05 15.95
N GLY A 6 8.10 6.44 16.22
CA GLY A 6 8.72 7.64 15.67
C GLY A 6 9.19 7.36 14.26
N GLY A 7 8.47 7.92 13.28
CA GLY A 7 9.02 8.20 11.95
C GLY A 7 9.52 9.65 11.95
N LEU A 8 10.65 9.92 11.28
CA LEU A 8 11.12 11.28 11.02
C LEU A 8 9.96 12.10 10.43
N GLY A 9 9.49 13.10 11.17
CA GLY A 9 8.40 13.95 10.76
C GLY A 9 8.84 14.86 9.62
N LEU A 10 8.33 14.60 8.41
CA LEU A 10 8.05 15.68 7.48
C LEU A 10 7.12 16.67 8.18
N PRO A 11 7.27 17.99 7.98
CA PRO A 11 6.46 18.98 8.67
C PRO A 11 4.98 18.73 8.36
N VAL A 12 4.21 18.36 9.39
CA VAL A 12 2.76 18.31 9.34
C VAL A 12 2.27 19.74 9.10
N GLY A 13 1.62 19.98 7.96
CA GLY A 13 1.07 21.27 7.56
C GLY A 13 2.12 22.30 7.16
N THR A 14 2.67 22.20 5.95
CA THR A 14 3.29 23.38 5.34
C THR A 14 2.21 24.37 4.94
N ASP A 15 2.21 25.53 5.59
CA ASP A 15 1.36 26.65 5.23
C ASP A 15 1.61 27.04 3.76
N PRO A 16 0.62 26.93 2.87
CA PRO A 16 0.78 27.28 1.46
C PRO A 16 1.21 28.74 1.25
N GLU A 17 0.89 29.62 2.20
CA GLU A 17 1.17 31.06 2.10
C GLU A 17 2.62 31.41 2.50
N ARG A 18 3.36 30.45 3.07
CA ARG A 18 4.73 30.66 3.52
C ARG A 18 5.73 30.66 2.36
N GLU A 19 6.52 31.73 2.26
CA GLU A 19 7.60 31.83 1.27
C GLU A 19 8.73 30.81 1.55
N ARG A 20 9.16 30.10 0.50
CA ARG A 20 10.23 29.10 0.56
C ARG A 20 11.00 29.03 -0.78
N PRO A 21 12.15 28.33 -0.85
CA PRO A 21 12.76 28.02 -2.14
C PRO A 21 11.81 27.17 -3.00
N PRO A 22 11.85 27.32 -4.34
CA PRO A 22 11.01 26.54 -5.23
C PRO A 22 11.31 25.04 -5.12
N PRO A 23 10.28 24.19 -5.06
CA PRO A 23 10.47 22.74 -5.12
C PRO A 23 10.89 22.31 -6.53
N SER A 24 11.30 21.05 -6.67
CA SER A 24 11.53 20.39 -7.95
C SER A 24 10.33 20.58 -8.91
N VAL A 25 10.64 20.61 -10.21
CA VAL A 25 9.65 20.79 -11.29
C VAL A 25 8.51 19.76 -11.15
N PRO A 26 7.25 20.14 -11.37
CA PRO A 26 6.13 19.18 -11.34
C PRO A 26 6.42 17.96 -12.21
N THR A 27 6.11 16.77 -11.67
CA THR A 27 6.27 15.53 -12.44
C THR A 27 5.12 15.43 -13.44
N PRO A 28 5.40 15.27 -14.74
CA PRO A 28 4.35 15.08 -15.74
C PRO A 28 3.59 13.79 -15.46
N LEU A 29 2.29 13.78 -15.72
CA LEU A 29 1.48 12.58 -15.58
C LEU A 29 1.68 11.66 -16.77
N ASP A 30 2.05 10.43 -16.48
CA ASP A 30 2.09 9.34 -17.44
C ASP A 30 1.23 8.17 -16.94
N PHE A 31 0.57 7.51 -17.88
CA PHE A 31 -0.32 6.38 -17.64
C PHE A 31 0.06 5.21 -18.57
N PRO A 32 -0.03 3.98 -18.07
CA PRO A 32 0.20 2.80 -18.88
C PRO A 32 -0.89 2.65 -19.95
N ILE A 33 -0.46 2.30 -21.15
CA ILE A 33 -1.32 1.98 -22.30
C ILE A 33 -1.18 0.48 -22.58
N TYR A 34 -2.24 -0.21 -22.94
CA TYR A 34 -2.21 -1.67 -23.05
C TYR A 34 -2.69 -2.12 -24.41
N ASN A 35 -1.73 -2.52 -25.25
CA ASN A 35 -1.98 -3.06 -26.57
C ASN A 35 -1.68 -4.56 -26.54
N LEU A 36 -2.69 -5.35 -26.17
CA LEU A 36 -2.58 -6.80 -26.06
C LEU A 36 -3.15 -7.50 -27.30
N PRO A 37 -2.57 -8.64 -27.71
CA PRO A 37 -3.15 -9.45 -28.77
C PRO A 37 -4.46 -10.08 -28.30
N ASP A 38 -5.49 -10.04 -29.14
CA ASP A 38 -6.74 -10.74 -28.85
C ASP A 38 -6.53 -12.27 -28.77
N PRO A 39 -7.20 -12.96 -27.84
CA PRO A 39 -7.11 -14.41 -27.73
C PRO A 39 -7.70 -15.09 -28.98
N THR A 40 -6.91 -15.95 -29.63
CA THR A 40 -7.37 -16.79 -30.76
C THR A 40 -7.98 -18.08 -30.23
N GLY A 41 -9.28 -18.30 -30.45
CA GLY A 41 -10.02 -19.45 -29.89
C GLY A 41 -9.53 -20.84 -30.31
N GLU A 42 -8.87 -20.97 -31.47
CA GLU A 42 -8.39 -22.26 -31.99
C GLU A 42 -7.15 -22.80 -31.24
N ASP A 43 -6.31 -21.92 -30.68
CA ASP A 43 -5.04 -22.28 -30.01
C ASP A 43 -5.07 -22.03 -28.48
N ALA A 44 -6.19 -21.53 -27.93
CA ALA A 44 -6.22 -20.95 -26.59
C ALA A 44 -5.90 -21.94 -25.46
N GLU A 45 -6.36 -23.19 -25.55
CA GLU A 45 -6.06 -24.20 -24.53
C GLU A 45 -4.58 -24.63 -24.57
N SER A 46 -4.02 -24.78 -25.76
CA SER A 46 -2.59 -25.10 -25.94
C SER A 46 -1.72 -23.96 -25.41
N ALA A 47 -2.09 -22.71 -25.74
CA ALA A 47 -1.40 -21.51 -25.25
C ALA A 47 -1.42 -21.43 -23.71
N LEU A 48 -2.54 -21.78 -23.07
CA LEU A 48 -2.66 -21.84 -21.61
C LEU A 48 -1.75 -22.91 -20.99
N LYS A 49 -1.65 -24.09 -21.61
CA LYS A 49 -0.74 -25.16 -21.14
C LYS A 49 0.73 -24.74 -21.23
N ASP A 50 1.06 -23.92 -22.23
CA ASP A 50 2.39 -23.35 -22.45
C ASP A 50 2.72 -22.15 -21.53
N LEU A 51 1.75 -21.63 -20.76
CA LEU A 51 1.93 -20.51 -19.84
C LEU A 51 3.13 -20.71 -18.91
N TYR A 52 3.27 -21.91 -18.35
CA TYR A 52 4.40 -22.25 -17.48
C TYR A 52 5.74 -22.04 -18.20
N ASN A 53 5.88 -22.59 -19.42
CA ASN A 53 7.11 -22.48 -20.21
C ASN A 53 7.38 -21.02 -20.61
N ALA A 54 6.33 -20.27 -20.93
CA ALA A 54 6.44 -18.85 -21.24
C ALA A 54 7.00 -18.05 -20.06
N LEU A 55 6.52 -18.29 -18.85
CA LEU A 55 6.96 -17.59 -17.65
C LEU A 55 8.34 -18.03 -17.15
N VAL A 56 8.67 -19.33 -17.20
CA VAL A 56 10.03 -19.83 -16.90
C VAL A 56 11.09 -19.16 -17.78
N SER A 57 10.73 -18.85 -19.03
CA SER A 57 11.68 -18.25 -19.97
C SER A 57 12.05 -16.79 -19.67
N ILE A 58 11.31 -16.12 -18.78
CA ILE A 58 11.58 -14.73 -18.36
C ILE A 58 12.76 -14.73 -17.39
N LYS A 59 13.92 -14.27 -17.86
CA LYS A 59 15.15 -14.17 -17.03
C LYS A 59 15.52 -12.73 -16.73
N ARG A 60 15.10 -11.79 -17.59
CA ARG A 60 15.38 -10.37 -17.50
C ARG A 60 14.10 -9.56 -17.77
N PRO A 61 14.01 -8.31 -17.28
CA PRO A 61 12.87 -7.44 -17.56
C PRO A 61 12.59 -7.24 -19.06
N GLN A 62 13.62 -7.30 -19.92
CA GLN A 62 13.44 -7.17 -21.37
C GLN A 62 12.74 -8.36 -22.03
N ASP A 63 12.65 -9.50 -21.33
CA ASP A 63 11.96 -10.68 -21.85
C ASP A 63 10.42 -10.56 -21.69
N ILE A 64 9.94 -9.51 -21.01
CA ILE A 64 8.52 -9.18 -20.82
C ILE A 64 8.00 -8.47 -22.07
N THR A 65 7.26 -9.20 -22.90
CA THR A 65 6.69 -8.72 -24.16
C THR A 65 5.19 -8.96 -24.22
N SER A 66 4.46 -8.16 -25.01
CA SER A 66 3.00 -8.31 -25.18
C SER A 66 2.60 -9.71 -25.68
N SER A 67 3.45 -10.36 -26.47
CA SER A 67 3.25 -11.74 -26.94
C SER A 67 3.11 -12.77 -25.82
N ARG A 68 3.65 -12.50 -24.63
CA ARG A 68 3.54 -13.40 -23.47
C ARG A 68 2.11 -13.45 -22.92
N PHE A 69 1.29 -12.42 -23.15
CA PHE A 69 -0.12 -12.44 -22.79
C PHE A 69 -0.97 -13.38 -23.65
N ARG A 70 -0.46 -13.82 -24.81
CA ARG A 70 -1.13 -14.86 -25.60
C ARG A 70 -1.37 -16.13 -24.78
N ALA A 71 -0.44 -16.49 -23.90
CA ALA A 71 -0.58 -17.66 -23.03
C ALA A 71 -1.59 -17.47 -21.88
N PHE A 72 -1.93 -16.23 -21.53
CA PHE A 72 -2.94 -15.92 -20.52
C PHE A 72 -4.37 -15.86 -21.11
N ASN A 73 -4.50 -15.85 -22.44
CA ASN A 73 -5.77 -15.57 -23.13
C ASN A 73 -6.50 -14.36 -22.53
N LEU A 74 -5.75 -13.27 -22.30
CA LEU A 74 -6.24 -12.09 -21.60
C LEU A 74 -6.99 -11.17 -22.57
N LYS A 75 -8.25 -10.89 -22.27
CA LYS A 75 -9.07 -9.90 -22.94
C LYS A 75 -9.34 -8.74 -22.00
N VAL A 76 -9.10 -7.51 -22.47
CA VAL A 76 -9.27 -6.32 -21.63
C VAL A 76 -10.37 -5.40 -22.16
N GLU A 77 -11.32 -5.06 -21.29
CA GLU A 77 -12.40 -4.10 -21.52
C GLU A 77 -12.07 -2.80 -20.77
N TRP A 78 -11.93 -1.71 -21.54
CA TRP A 78 -11.52 -0.40 -21.04
C TRP A 78 -12.70 0.52 -20.75
N GLU A 79 -12.46 1.52 -19.91
CA GLU A 79 -13.40 2.62 -19.62
C GLU A 79 -14.79 2.16 -19.16
N VAL A 80 -14.83 1.05 -18.44
CA VAL A 80 -16.07 0.56 -17.82
C VAL A 80 -16.51 1.55 -16.75
N PRO A 81 -17.74 2.08 -16.77
CA PRO A 81 -18.22 2.95 -15.70
C PRO A 81 -18.19 2.22 -14.35
N ALA A 82 -17.86 2.93 -13.25
CA ALA A 82 -17.85 2.35 -11.90
C ALA A 82 -19.19 1.68 -11.54
N SER A 83 -20.31 2.19 -12.04
CA SER A 83 -21.64 1.60 -11.84
C SER A 83 -21.84 0.23 -12.51
N ARG A 84 -21.04 -0.10 -13.52
CA ARG A 84 -21.10 -1.35 -14.30
C ARG A 84 -19.89 -2.26 -14.08
N ILE A 85 -18.98 -1.92 -13.17
CA ILE A 85 -17.79 -2.73 -12.89
C ILE A 85 -18.18 -4.08 -12.26
N VAL A 86 -19.18 -4.05 -11.38
CA VAL A 86 -19.86 -5.24 -10.88
C VAL A 86 -20.77 -5.78 -11.97
N ARG A 87 -20.61 -7.05 -12.32
CA ARG A 87 -21.40 -7.68 -13.37
C ARG A 87 -22.86 -7.85 -12.95
N HIS A 88 -23.77 -7.69 -13.91
CA HIS A 88 -25.14 -8.15 -13.81
C HIS A 88 -25.17 -9.56 -14.41
N ASP A 89 -25.30 -10.61 -13.59
CA ASP A 89 -25.52 -11.95 -14.14
C ASP A 89 -26.89 -11.97 -14.82
N THR A 90 -27.03 -12.72 -15.92
CA THR A 90 -28.29 -12.88 -16.67
C THR A 90 -29.44 -13.43 -15.82
N THR A 91 -29.15 -14.03 -14.67
CA THR A 91 -30.12 -14.54 -13.70
C THR A 91 -30.24 -13.72 -12.41
N SER A 92 -29.29 -12.79 -12.16
CA SER A 92 -29.31 -11.92 -10.98
C SER A 92 -28.76 -10.55 -11.34
N SER A 93 -29.68 -9.60 -11.55
CA SER A 93 -29.32 -8.17 -11.57
C SER A 93 -28.54 -7.84 -10.30
N VAL A 94 -27.56 -6.94 -10.40
CA VAL A 94 -26.98 -6.30 -9.20
C VAL A 94 -28.13 -5.87 -8.31
N PRO A 95 -28.19 -6.34 -7.04
CA PRO A 95 -29.26 -5.94 -6.17
C PRO A 95 -29.22 -4.41 -6.05
N PRO A 96 -30.35 -3.71 -6.21
CA PRO A 96 -30.40 -2.28 -5.94
C PRO A 96 -29.92 -2.01 -4.51
N LEU A 97 -29.43 -0.79 -4.25
CA LEU A 97 -29.11 -0.43 -2.88
C LEU A 97 -30.40 -0.49 -2.05
N PRO A 98 -30.34 -0.86 -0.75
CA PRO A 98 -31.56 -1.05 0.06
C PRO A 98 -32.46 0.18 0.15
N TRP A 99 -31.95 1.38 -0.15
CA TRP A 99 -32.68 2.64 -0.18
C TRP A 99 -33.06 3.13 -1.58
N GLU A 100 -32.65 2.43 -2.64
CA GLU A 100 -33.07 2.72 -4.04
C GLU A 100 -34.33 1.96 -4.42
N ASP A 101 -34.63 0.86 -3.71
CA ASP A 101 -35.91 0.16 -3.83
C ASP A 101 -37.04 0.98 -3.21
N ASN A 102 -37.68 1.82 -4.03
CA ASN A 102 -38.92 2.51 -3.70
C ASN A 102 -40.11 1.55 -3.39
N ALA A 103 -39.91 0.23 -3.45
CA ALA A 103 -40.87 -0.80 -3.02
C ALA A 103 -40.74 -1.17 -1.53
N SER A 104 -39.66 -0.78 -0.87
CA SER A 104 -39.40 -0.99 0.56
C SER A 104 -38.87 0.31 1.17
N GLY A 105 -39.76 1.28 1.33
CA GLY A 105 -39.46 2.50 2.07
C GLY A 105 -38.99 2.15 3.48
N GLU A 106 -37.83 2.66 3.89
CA GLU A 106 -37.30 2.56 5.26
C GLU A 106 -37.66 1.26 5.99
N GLY A 107 -37.15 0.15 5.47
CA GLY A 107 -37.42 -1.18 5.99
C GLY A 107 -38.36 -1.97 5.11
N ASP A 108 -38.28 -3.28 5.26
CA ASP A 108 -39.41 -4.16 4.94
C ASP A 108 -40.66 -3.58 5.63
N GLN A 109 -41.88 -3.89 5.17
CA GLN A 109 -43.15 -3.35 5.71
C GLN A 109 -43.38 -3.61 7.23
N ASP A 110 -42.40 -4.25 7.89
CA ASP A 110 -42.23 -4.64 9.29
C ASP A 110 -41.12 -3.87 10.08
N GLY A 111 -40.39 -2.91 9.50
CA GLY A 111 -39.33 -2.16 10.20
C GLY A 111 -38.07 -2.97 10.56
N LYS A 112 -37.84 -4.09 9.86
CA LYS A 112 -36.65 -4.95 10.06
C LYS A 112 -35.45 -4.41 9.28
N PRO A 113 -34.25 -4.34 9.90
CA PRO A 113 -33.05 -3.84 9.22
C PRO A 113 -32.62 -4.78 8.09
N ALA A 114 -32.19 -4.22 6.97
CA ALA A 114 -31.55 -4.99 5.91
C ALA A 114 -30.30 -5.70 6.46
N LEU A 115 -30.11 -6.97 6.09
CA LEU A 115 -29.00 -7.81 6.57
C LEU A 115 -28.08 -8.21 5.42
N MET A 116 -26.78 -8.26 5.70
CA MET A 116 -25.76 -8.83 4.83
C MET A 116 -25.80 -10.38 4.86
N GLY A 117 -25.02 -11.03 3.98
CA GLY A 117 -24.97 -12.50 3.89
C GLY A 117 -24.47 -13.24 5.14
N ASN A 118 -23.88 -12.54 6.11
CA ASN A 118 -23.53 -13.08 7.43
C ASN A 118 -24.52 -12.71 8.55
N GLU A 119 -25.69 -12.19 8.19
CA GLU A 119 -26.75 -11.72 9.08
C GLU A 119 -26.39 -10.46 9.90
N ASN A 120 -25.25 -9.81 9.62
CA ASN A 120 -24.98 -8.51 10.20
C ASN A 120 -25.84 -7.44 9.54
N ARG A 121 -26.14 -6.36 10.27
CA ARG A 121 -26.86 -5.20 9.74
C ARG A 121 -26.10 -4.59 8.56
N TYR A 122 -26.82 -4.35 7.48
CA TYR A 122 -26.34 -3.63 6.31
C TYR A 122 -26.10 -2.15 6.65
N PRO A 123 -25.13 -1.46 6.02
CA PRO A 123 -24.90 -0.03 6.25
C PRO A 123 -26.14 0.85 6.02
N ASP A 124 -26.39 1.81 6.91
CA ASP A 124 -27.50 2.75 6.76
C ASP A 124 -27.25 3.79 5.65
N LYS A 125 -28.32 4.31 5.03
CA LYS A 125 -28.24 5.33 3.98
C LYS A 125 -27.52 6.60 4.43
N GLU A 126 -27.81 7.07 5.65
CA GLU A 126 -27.18 8.26 6.24
C GLU A 126 -25.65 8.14 6.23
N ARG A 127 -25.14 6.93 6.41
CA ARG A 127 -23.71 6.69 6.44
C ARG A 127 -23.08 6.81 5.05
N PHE A 128 -23.74 6.24 4.05
CA PHE A 128 -23.33 6.39 2.65
C PHE A 128 -23.33 7.88 2.25
N GLU A 129 -24.40 8.61 2.56
CA GLU A 129 -24.51 10.04 2.27
C GLU A 129 -23.47 10.87 3.02
N THR A 130 -23.17 10.54 4.27
CA THR A 130 -22.12 11.21 5.06
C THR A 130 -20.75 11.07 4.38
N LEU A 131 -20.36 9.85 3.99
CA LEU A 131 -19.09 9.60 3.30
C LEU A 131 -19.04 10.33 1.95
N ARG A 132 -20.13 10.25 1.17
CA ARG A 132 -20.26 10.96 -0.11
C ARG A 132 -20.09 12.46 0.05
N ASN A 133 -20.75 13.07 1.03
CA ASN A 133 -20.67 14.51 1.30
C ASN A 133 -19.27 14.91 1.79
N GLU A 134 -18.63 14.11 2.64
CA GLU A 134 -17.25 14.38 3.08
C GLU A 134 -16.24 14.29 1.92
N LEU A 135 -16.47 13.44 0.91
CA LEU A 135 -15.58 13.34 -0.25
C LEU A 135 -15.75 14.50 -1.24
N LEU A 136 -16.91 15.17 -1.23
CA LEU A 136 -17.20 16.36 -2.04
C LEU A 136 -16.59 17.65 -1.50
N ILE A 137 -16.00 17.63 -0.29
CA ILE A 137 -15.33 18.79 0.29
C ILE A 137 -14.20 19.26 -0.65
N GLU A 138 -14.02 20.59 -0.76
CA GLU A 138 -12.92 21.17 -1.54
C GLU A 138 -11.57 20.76 -0.94
N ASN A 139 -10.59 20.49 -1.80
CA ASN A 139 -9.26 20.02 -1.39
C ASN A 139 -8.62 20.93 -0.33
N ASP A 140 -8.61 22.25 -0.54
CA ASP A 140 -7.99 23.19 0.38
C ASP A 140 -8.64 23.20 1.76
N ASP A 141 -9.98 23.23 1.81
CA ASP A 141 -10.75 23.24 3.04
C ASP A 141 -10.55 21.92 3.81
N GLY A 142 -10.52 20.79 3.09
CA GLY A 142 -10.26 19.48 3.67
C GLY A 142 -8.84 19.36 4.25
N PHE A 143 -7.84 19.84 3.52
CA PHE A 143 -6.44 19.87 3.97
C PHE A 143 -6.26 20.78 5.20
N ARG A 144 -6.88 21.96 5.21
CA ARG A 144 -6.85 22.86 6.37
C ARG A 144 -7.47 22.22 7.61
N GLU A 145 -8.58 21.50 7.46
CA GLU A 145 -9.23 20.82 8.58
C GLU A 145 -8.36 19.70 9.19
N VAL A 146 -7.76 18.84 8.37
CA VAL A 146 -6.93 17.73 8.88
C VAL A 146 -5.60 18.20 9.46
N SER A 147 -5.00 19.24 8.87
CA SER A 147 -3.76 19.86 9.33
C SER A 147 -4.00 20.90 10.45
N ARG A 148 -5.26 21.07 10.89
CA ARG A 148 -5.67 21.99 11.96
C ARG A 148 -5.28 23.45 11.70
N MET A 149 -5.27 23.85 10.44
CA MET A 149 -5.05 25.23 10.01
C MET A 149 -6.35 26.05 10.10
N PRO A 150 -6.27 27.38 10.25
CA PRO A 150 -7.48 28.21 10.19
C PRO A 150 -8.15 28.10 8.81
N PRO A 151 -9.50 28.17 8.75
CA PRO A 151 -10.21 28.21 7.48
C PRO A 151 -9.84 29.47 6.70
N ARG A 152 -10.02 29.43 5.38
CA ARG A 152 -9.82 30.62 4.54
C ARG A 152 -10.73 31.77 4.97
N GLU A 153 -10.28 33.00 4.72
CA GLU A 153 -11.06 34.20 4.99
C GLU A 153 -12.46 34.10 4.34
N GLY A 154 -13.51 34.28 5.14
CA GLY A 154 -14.90 34.20 4.68
C GLY A 154 -15.48 32.80 4.56
N ARG A 155 -14.73 31.72 4.83
CA ARG A 155 -15.25 30.34 4.84
C ARG A 155 -15.43 29.79 6.24
N GLN A 156 -16.46 28.96 6.42
CA GLN A 156 -16.68 28.23 7.66
C GLN A 156 -15.79 26.99 7.70
N ARG A 157 -15.35 26.62 8.91
CA ARG A 157 -14.62 25.38 9.16
C ARG A 157 -15.47 24.17 8.77
N VAL A 158 -14.95 23.34 7.88
CA VAL A 158 -15.59 22.11 7.43
C VAL A 158 -15.36 20.99 8.46
N ARG A 159 -16.33 20.09 8.62
CA ARG A 159 -16.21 18.96 9.55
C ARG A 159 -15.94 17.67 8.78
N ILE A 160 -14.80 17.05 9.06
CA ILE A 160 -14.43 15.72 8.56
C ILE A 160 -14.42 14.75 9.73
N ALA A 161 -15.37 13.81 9.77
CA ALA A 161 -15.47 12.83 10.85
C ALA A 161 -15.02 11.44 10.41
N GLN A 162 -15.64 10.88 9.37
CA GLN A 162 -15.45 9.46 9.01
C GLN A 162 -14.27 9.25 8.06
N THR A 163 -13.98 10.22 7.19
CA THR A 163 -12.95 10.15 6.15
C THR A 163 -11.61 10.79 6.56
N ARG A 164 -11.42 11.10 7.86
CA ARG A 164 -10.23 11.82 8.36
C ARG A 164 -8.89 11.16 8.00
N LYS A 165 -8.83 9.83 8.03
CA LYS A 165 -7.62 9.07 7.64
C LYS A 165 -7.28 9.29 6.16
N PHE A 166 -8.29 9.25 5.29
CA PHE A 166 -8.14 9.49 3.85
C PHE A 166 -7.62 10.91 3.61
N TRP A 167 -8.29 11.92 4.19
CA TRP A 167 -7.88 13.32 4.01
C TRP A 167 -6.47 13.61 4.55
N ALA A 168 -6.05 12.99 5.65
CA ALA A 168 -4.69 13.13 6.17
C ALA A 168 -3.64 12.51 5.24
N GLY A 169 -3.91 11.33 4.67
CA GLY A 169 -3.04 10.75 3.63
C GLY A 169 -3.02 11.60 2.37
N PHE A 170 -4.20 12.09 1.97
CA PHE A 170 -4.36 12.88 0.75
C PHE A 170 -3.64 14.23 0.84
N GLU A 171 -3.59 14.86 2.03
CA GLU A 171 -2.77 16.05 2.26
C GLU A 171 -1.28 15.74 2.07
N ARG A 172 -0.78 14.60 2.58
CA ARG A 172 0.62 14.16 2.35
C ARG A 172 0.91 13.95 0.86
N MET A 173 -0.04 13.40 0.10
CA MET A 173 0.08 13.23 -1.35
C MET A 173 0.07 14.59 -2.09
N ALA A 174 -0.76 15.53 -1.63
CA ALA A 174 -0.85 16.89 -2.19
C ALA A 174 0.47 17.66 -2.10
N LEU A 175 1.30 17.39 -1.08
CA LEU A 175 2.63 17.98 -0.95
C LEU A 175 3.58 17.67 -2.14
N TYR A 176 3.26 16.73 -3.01
CA TYR A 176 4.09 16.38 -4.17
C TYR A 176 3.39 16.60 -5.52
N TRP A 177 2.05 16.54 -5.54
CA TRP A 177 1.25 16.56 -6.77
C TRP A 177 0.39 17.80 -6.96
N ASP A 178 -0.01 18.49 -5.89
CA ASP A 178 -0.98 19.58 -5.97
C ASP A 178 -0.32 20.88 -6.46
N THR A 179 -0.59 21.24 -7.71
CA THR A 179 -0.07 22.46 -8.35
C THR A 179 -1.05 23.63 -8.29
N SER A 180 -2.23 23.48 -7.67
CA SER A 180 -3.32 24.47 -7.72
C SER A 180 -2.98 25.82 -7.09
N LEU A 181 -2.04 25.85 -6.13
CA LEU A 181 -1.60 27.05 -5.42
C LEU A 181 -0.13 27.40 -5.70
N ASP A 182 0.48 26.81 -6.72
CA ASP A 182 1.87 27.07 -7.06
C ASP A 182 2.04 28.50 -7.59
N ASN A 183 2.90 29.29 -6.92
CA ASN A 183 3.26 30.63 -7.37
C ASN A 183 4.78 30.83 -7.24
N TYR A 184 5.42 31.13 -8.37
CA TYR A 184 6.86 31.33 -8.51
C TYR A 184 7.16 32.80 -8.76
N PHE A 185 8.03 33.41 -7.95
CA PHE A 185 8.40 34.82 -8.08
C PHE A 185 9.86 35.06 -7.72
N GLU A 186 10.43 36.16 -8.20
CA GLU A 186 11.81 36.56 -7.91
C GLU A 186 11.83 37.67 -6.87
N ARG A 187 12.71 37.56 -5.87
CA ARG A 187 12.94 38.63 -4.89
C ARG A 187 14.42 39.05 -4.91
N PRO A 188 14.75 40.35 -4.84
CA PRO A 188 16.12 40.77 -4.60
C PRO A 188 16.60 40.15 -3.29
N ALA A 189 17.86 39.69 -3.23
CA ALA A 189 18.44 39.11 -2.02
C ALA A 189 18.37 40.13 -0.85
N THR A 190 17.36 39.99 0.02
CA THR A 190 17.29 40.65 1.32
C THR A 190 18.21 39.89 2.27
N PRO A 191 19.12 40.55 3.00
CA PRO A 191 20.08 39.87 3.88
C PRO A 191 19.36 39.03 4.94
N GLU A 192 19.88 37.83 5.21
CA GLU A 192 19.47 36.99 6.33
C GLU A 192 19.56 37.82 7.62
N GLN A 193 18.43 37.97 8.32
CA GLN A 193 18.48 38.38 9.72
C GLN A 193 19.18 37.26 10.48
N GLN A 194 20.35 37.57 11.03
CA GLN A 194 21.04 36.72 12.00
C GLN A 194 20.05 36.33 13.12
N PRO A 195 20.16 35.10 13.66
CA PRO A 195 19.29 34.66 14.74
C PRO A 195 19.44 35.62 15.92
N GLU A 196 18.32 36.25 16.31
CA GLU A 196 18.26 37.03 17.54
C GLU A 196 18.65 36.14 18.71
N ASP A 197 19.77 36.49 19.34
CA ASP A 197 20.23 36.01 20.63
C ASP A 197 19.05 36.09 21.63
N LYS A 198 18.51 34.93 21.99
CA LYS A 198 17.75 34.78 23.23
C LYS A 198 18.68 35.04 24.41
N ARG A 199 18.85 36.30 24.80
CA ARG A 199 19.30 36.65 26.15
C ARG A 199 18.09 37.02 26.98
N ASP A 200 17.49 35.97 27.54
CA ASP A 200 16.66 36.12 28.72
C ASP A 200 17.54 36.55 29.89
N LYS A 201 16.99 37.51 30.63
CA LYS A 201 17.54 38.19 31.80
C LYS A 201 17.98 37.20 32.88
N MET A 202 19.20 37.34 33.39
CA MET A 202 19.46 37.26 34.84
C MET A 202 20.56 38.25 35.21
N GLN A 203 20.22 39.09 36.19
CA GLN A 203 21.06 40.07 36.87
C GLN A 203 22.23 39.38 37.58
N THR A 204 23.38 40.04 37.62
CA THR A 204 24.13 40.31 38.86
C THR A 204 25.10 41.45 38.62
N ASP A 205 25.12 42.36 39.60
CA ASP A 205 25.83 43.62 39.61
C ASP A 205 27.35 43.51 39.83
N ASP A 206 27.98 44.63 39.47
CA ASP A 206 29.19 45.25 40.01
C ASP A 206 30.60 44.77 39.66
N GLU A 207 31.29 45.72 39.03
CA GLU A 207 32.72 45.77 38.72
C GLU A 207 33.58 45.98 39.98
N ASN A 208 34.78 45.41 39.98
CA ASN A 208 35.89 45.88 40.80
C ASN A 208 37.22 45.82 40.02
N ILE A 209 37.60 46.97 39.44
CA ILE A 209 38.90 47.69 39.54
C ILE A 209 40.24 46.95 39.28
N GLN A 210 41.02 47.57 38.36
CA GLN A 210 42.51 47.60 38.19
C GLN A 210 43.21 46.32 37.66
N THR A 211 44.21 46.36 36.78
CA THR A 211 45.30 47.34 36.53
C THR A 211 46.01 47.01 35.20
N SER A 212 46.65 48.04 34.61
CA SER A 212 47.88 48.10 33.78
C SER A 212 48.51 46.78 33.25
N GLU A 213 49.02 46.71 32.00
CA GLU A 213 50.26 47.37 31.59
C GLU A 213 50.42 47.54 30.06
N ARG A 214 51.09 48.64 29.70
CA ARG A 214 51.66 48.95 28.39
C ARG A 214 52.82 48.00 28.06
N ASN A 215 53.02 47.71 26.76
CA ASN A 215 54.34 47.92 26.18
C ASN A 215 54.30 48.29 24.69
N THR A 216 55.09 49.32 24.42
CA THR A 216 55.41 50.07 23.21
C THR A 216 56.04 49.27 22.07
N SER A 217 55.78 49.66 20.81
CA SER A 217 56.86 50.08 19.89
C SER A 217 56.34 50.88 18.68
N MET A 218 56.89 52.10 18.54
CA MET A 218 57.34 52.83 17.33
C MET A 218 56.46 52.73 16.05
N GLY A 219 55.89 53.78 15.44
CA GLY A 219 56.24 55.20 15.40
C GLY A 219 57.03 55.54 14.13
N VAL A 220 56.36 55.87 13.02
CA VAL A 220 56.81 56.84 11.99
C VAL A 220 55.58 57.41 11.27
N ASP A 221 55.51 58.73 11.24
CA ASP A 221 54.50 59.58 10.59
C ASP A 221 54.87 59.95 9.14
N GLN A 222 53.82 60.31 8.39
CA GLN A 222 53.73 61.20 7.20
C GLN A 222 53.90 60.65 5.77
N PRO A 223 53.27 61.29 4.75
CA PRO A 223 52.08 62.15 4.78
C PRO A 223 51.04 61.82 3.69
N ALA A 224 49.89 62.50 3.83
CA ALA A 224 48.76 62.53 2.92
C ALA A 224 49.14 62.71 1.43
N GLN A 225 48.57 61.86 0.60
CA GLN A 225 48.20 62.22 -0.77
C GLN A 225 46.68 62.12 -0.91
N THR A 226 46.15 63.26 -1.31
CA THR A 226 44.78 63.53 -1.74
C THR A 226 44.29 62.50 -2.75
N ASN A 227 43.34 61.66 -2.31
CA ASN A 227 42.52 60.86 -3.22
C ASN A 227 41.63 61.80 -4.03
N GLY A 228 41.98 61.96 -5.30
CA GLY A 228 41.06 62.39 -6.32
C GLY A 228 39.91 61.38 -6.43
N SER A 229 38.71 61.94 -6.35
CA SER A 229 37.43 61.32 -6.70
C SER A 229 37.55 60.32 -7.86
N ASN A 230 37.23 59.07 -7.59
CA ASN A 230 36.50 58.25 -8.54
C ASN A 230 35.44 57.48 -7.78
N THR A 231 34.25 58.07 -7.77
CA THR A 231 32.96 57.44 -7.51
C THR A 231 32.76 56.27 -8.47
N ASN A 232 33.20 55.07 -8.07
CA ASN A 232 32.58 53.86 -8.55
C ASN A 232 31.50 53.49 -7.54
N ASN A 233 30.30 53.98 -7.82
CA ASN A 233 29.07 53.32 -7.38
C ASN A 233 29.10 51.90 -7.95
N ASP A 234 29.69 50.96 -7.21
CA ASP A 234 29.41 49.55 -7.41
C ASP A 234 28.03 49.29 -6.81
N SER A 235 27.01 49.62 -7.60
CA SER A 235 25.65 49.15 -7.38
C SER A 235 25.68 47.64 -7.56
N GLY A 236 25.99 46.94 -6.46
CA GLY A 236 25.96 45.48 -6.39
C GLY A 236 24.63 44.99 -6.94
N SER A 237 24.66 44.42 -8.14
CA SER A 237 23.53 43.75 -8.75
C SER A 237 23.15 42.60 -7.84
N ARG A 238 22.18 42.82 -6.95
CA ARG A 238 21.61 41.77 -6.09
C ARG A 238 21.10 40.68 -7.02
N THR A 239 21.72 39.51 -6.98
CA THR A 239 21.27 38.34 -7.74
C THR A 239 19.81 38.03 -7.35
N PRO A 240 18.88 37.94 -8.32
CA PRO A 240 17.50 37.59 -8.02
C PRO A 240 17.45 36.17 -7.45
N VAL A 241 16.74 35.99 -6.33
CA VAL A 241 16.53 34.67 -5.73
C VAL A 241 15.11 34.24 -6.04
N ALA A 242 14.96 33.08 -6.70
CA ALA A 242 13.67 32.48 -6.93
C ALA A 242 13.02 32.05 -5.60
N ARG A 243 11.77 32.45 -5.41
CA ARG A 243 10.93 32.16 -4.25
C ARG A 243 9.63 31.52 -4.72
N TYR A 244 9.03 30.76 -3.82
CA TYR A 244 7.82 29.99 -4.08
C TYR A 244 6.88 30.06 -2.88
N THR A 245 5.59 30.18 -3.19
CA THR A 245 4.46 29.95 -2.27
C THR A 245 3.55 28.91 -2.92
N GLY A 246 2.97 28.03 -2.13
CA GLY A 246 2.13 26.94 -2.60
C GLY A 246 2.29 25.69 -1.75
N ARG A 247 1.64 24.59 -2.14
CA ARG A 247 1.56 23.35 -1.34
C ARG A 247 2.77 22.43 -1.53
N ARG A 248 3.37 22.41 -2.72
CA ARG A 248 4.39 21.42 -3.05
C ARG A 248 5.69 21.61 -2.29
N VAL A 249 6.16 20.54 -1.67
CA VAL A 249 7.48 20.45 -1.02
C VAL A 249 8.49 19.75 -1.92
N GLY A 250 8.01 18.98 -2.91
CA GLY A 250 8.82 18.23 -3.86
C GLY A 250 8.03 17.89 -5.13
N ALA A 251 8.62 17.05 -5.97
CA ALA A 251 8.02 16.54 -7.19
C ALA A 251 7.31 15.19 -6.98
N GLY A 252 6.36 14.84 -7.84
CA GLY A 252 5.61 13.59 -7.77
C GLY A 252 6.47 12.32 -7.73
N HIS A 253 7.59 12.28 -8.46
CA HIS A 253 8.54 11.15 -8.43
C HIS A 253 9.36 11.05 -7.13
N GLU A 254 9.40 12.12 -6.33
CA GLU A 254 10.05 12.14 -5.00
C GLU A 254 9.06 11.74 -3.90
N MET A 255 7.78 11.54 -4.22
CA MET A 255 6.75 11.18 -3.25
C MET A 255 7.06 9.81 -2.62
N PRO A 256 7.11 9.71 -1.28
CA PRO A 256 7.26 8.45 -0.58
C PRO A 256 6.15 7.45 -0.93
N GLU A 257 6.52 6.19 -1.10
CA GLU A 257 5.61 5.12 -1.49
C GLU A 257 4.50 4.87 -0.45
N ASP A 258 4.84 4.99 0.83
CA ASP A 258 3.92 4.89 1.97
C ASP A 258 2.80 5.95 1.89
N ALA A 259 3.09 7.17 1.41
CA ALA A 259 2.09 8.22 1.29
C ALA A 259 0.96 7.81 0.32
N ARG A 260 1.31 7.18 -0.82
CA ARG A 260 0.30 6.66 -1.75
C ARG A 260 -0.44 5.48 -1.15
N GLU A 261 0.29 4.51 -0.62
CA GLU A 261 -0.31 3.30 -0.05
C GLU A 261 -1.26 3.63 1.11
N GLU A 262 -0.89 4.55 2.00
CA GLU A 262 -1.74 5.00 3.10
C GLU A 262 -2.99 5.72 2.64
N THR A 263 -2.88 6.59 1.65
CA THR A 263 -4.04 7.33 1.11
C THR A 263 -5.05 6.38 0.49
N VAL A 264 -4.58 5.48 -0.38
CA VAL A 264 -5.46 4.53 -1.09
C VAL A 264 -6.03 3.48 -0.13
N ARG A 265 -5.23 3.00 0.82
CA ARG A 265 -5.72 2.08 1.85
C ARG A 265 -6.78 2.74 2.73
N ALA A 266 -6.59 4.00 3.13
CA ALA A 266 -7.57 4.75 3.90
C ALA A 266 -8.88 5.01 3.10
N PHE A 267 -8.76 5.24 1.79
CA PHE A 267 -9.90 5.35 0.88
C PHE A 267 -10.72 4.05 0.81
N VAL A 268 -10.05 2.89 0.76
CA VAL A 268 -10.75 1.59 0.80
C VAL A 268 -11.28 1.31 2.21
N GLU A 269 -10.53 1.63 3.27
CA GLU A 269 -10.90 1.39 4.67
C GLU A 269 -12.20 2.12 5.05
N MET A 270 -12.34 3.40 4.67
CA MET A 270 -13.57 4.16 4.95
C MET A 270 -14.80 3.56 4.28
N THR A 271 -14.63 2.90 3.14
CA THR A 271 -15.69 2.23 2.37
C THR A 271 -15.97 0.82 2.90
N ALA A 272 -14.93 0.10 3.35
CA ALA A 272 -15.02 -1.26 3.86
C ALA A 272 -15.61 -1.34 5.29
N TRP A 273 -15.27 -0.37 6.15
CA TRP A 273 -15.65 -0.38 7.57
C TRP A 273 -17.17 -0.45 7.81
N PRO A 274 -18.04 0.28 7.08
CA PRO A 274 -19.49 0.16 7.21
C PRO A 274 -20.00 -1.28 7.05
N PHE A 275 -19.36 -2.07 6.20
CA PHE A 275 -19.73 -3.46 5.93
C PHE A 275 -19.12 -4.46 6.92
N GLY A 276 -18.45 -3.98 7.99
CA GLY A 276 -17.74 -4.84 8.94
C GLY A 276 -16.46 -5.46 8.37
N CYS A 277 -15.95 -4.92 7.26
CA CYS A 277 -14.67 -5.30 6.68
C CYS A 277 -13.52 -4.48 7.27
N GLN A 278 -12.33 -5.08 7.29
CA GLN A 278 -11.08 -4.45 7.67
C GLN A 278 -10.07 -4.61 6.54
N VAL A 279 -9.19 -3.63 6.41
CA VAL A 279 -8.10 -3.65 5.44
C VAL A 279 -6.81 -3.99 6.17
N SER A 280 -6.14 -5.08 5.75
CA SER A 280 -4.86 -5.55 6.28
C SER A 280 -3.77 -5.48 5.22
N ILE A 281 -2.52 -5.47 5.69
CA ILE A 281 -1.33 -5.61 4.84
C ILE A 281 -0.90 -7.07 4.93
N PRO A 282 -0.63 -7.75 3.79
CA PRO A 282 -0.11 -9.11 3.79
C PRO A 282 1.15 -9.23 4.67
N THR A 283 1.18 -10.23 5.55
CA THR A 283 2.32 -10.49 6.43
C THR A 283 3.35 -11.41 5.80
N LEU A 284 2.92 -12.22 4.84
CA LEU A 284 3.74 -13.05 4.00
C LEU A 284 3.96 -12.37 2.64
N PRO A 285 5.15 -12.51 2.04
CA PRO A 285 5.39 -12.05 0.67
C PRO A 285 4.40 -12.71 -0.30
N PRO A 286 3.56 -11.93 -1.02
CA PRO A 286 2.57 -12.49 -1.92
C PRO A 286 3.24 -13.22 -3.10
N ARG A 287 2.88 -14.49 -3.30
CA ARG A 287 3.47 -15.36 -4.33
C ARG A 287 2.38 -16.10 -5.08
N LEU A 288 2.24 -15.81 -6.37
CA LEU A 288 1.36 -16.52 -7.29
C LEU A 288 1.98 -17.88 -7.62
N ALA A 289 1.25 -18.97 -7.39
CA ALA A 289 1.71 -20.32 -7.72
C ALA A 289 1.39 -20.64 -9.19
N ILE A 290 2.39 -21.07 -9.96
CA ILE A 290 2.18 -21.54 -11.33
C ILE A 290 2.91 -22.86 -11.50
N LYS A 291 2.20 -23.97 -11.32
CA LYS A 291 2.77 -25.31 -11.12
C LYS A 291 3.83 -25.28 -10.02
N THR A 292 5.09 -25.52 -10.37
CA THR A 292 6.23 -25.51 -9.43
C THR A 292 6.87 -24.13 -9.26
N LEU A 293 6.47 -23.12 -10.04
CA LEU A 293 6.98 -21.76 -9.92
C LEU A 293 6.19 -20.96 -8.88
N LEU A 294 6.91 -20.15 -8.10
CA LEU A 294 6.33 -19.15 -7.22
C LEU A 294 6.72 -17.76 -7.73
N PHE A 295 5.81 -17.10 -8.42
CA PHE A 295 6.04 -15.79 -9.00
C PHE A 295 5.77 -14.71 -7.93
N PRO A 296 6.75 -13.87 -7.57
CA PRO A 296 6.52 -12.79 -6.62
C PRO A 296 5.59 -11.76 -7.25
N VAL A 297 4.49 -11.47 -6.56
CA VAL A 297 3.54 -10.43 -6.99
C VAL A 297 3.44 -9.39 -5.89
N ARG A 298 3.24 -8.14 -6.29
CA ARG A 298 3.04 -7.06 -5.34
C ARG A 298 1.57 -6.98 -4.95
N LEU A 299 1.29 -6.96 -3.66
CA LEU A 299 -0.04 -6.70 -3.10
C LEU A 299 0.13 -5.73 -1.94
N SER A 300 -0.40 -4.50 -2.07
CA SER A 300 -0.19 -3.45 -1.07
C SER A 300 -1.10 -3.65 0.14
N PHE A 301 -2.33 -4.11 -0.08
CA PHE A 301 -3.28 -4.43 0.98
C PHE A 301 -4.38 -5.38 0.48
N GLU A 302 -5.10 -5.97 1.41
CA GLU A 302 -6.26 -6.83 1.19
C GLU A 302 -7.39 -6.40 2.14
N ALA A 303 -8.65 -6.53 1.70
CA ALA A 303 -9.81 -6.31 2.54
C ALA A 303 -10.54 -7.63 2.82
N GLY A 304 -10.74 -7.92 4.09
CA GLY A 304 -11.46 -9.09 4.56
C GLY A 304 -12.62 -8.70 5.47
N ARG A 305 -13.64 -9.55 5.53
CA ARG A 305 -14.76 -9.42 6.46
C ARG A 305 -14.34 -9.84 7.85
N SER A 306 -14.75 -9.11 8.88
CA SER A 306 -14.54 -9.54 10.27
C SER A 306 -15.42 -10.77 10.58
N PRO A 307 -14.89 -11.86 11.17
CA PRO A 307 -15.68 -13.01 11.57
C PRO A 307 -16.81 -12.63 12.54
N LYS A 308 -17.92 -13.38 12.50
CA LYS A 308 -19.03 -13.20 13.46
C LYS A 308 -18.62 -13.60 14.88
N ASP A 309 -17.72 -14.58 15.01
CA ASP A 309 -17.16 -14.96 16.30
C ASP A 309 -16.25 -13.84 16.83
N ARG A 310 -16.70 -13.20 17.91
CA ARG A 310 -16.00 -12.10 18.58
C ARG A 310 -14.61 -12.51 19.09
N THR A 311 -14.39 -13.79 19.41
CA THR A 311 -13.07 -14.25 19.87
C THR A 311 -12.06 -14.27 18.72
N GLN A 312 -12.48 -14.76 17.55
CA GLN A 312 -11.69 -14.77 16.32
C GLN A 312 -11.47 -13.35 15.77
N ALA A 313 -12.50 -12.51 15.78
CA ALA A 313 -12.36 -11.11 15.37
C ALA A 313 -11.34 -10.35 16.25
N ARG A 314 -11.31 -10.64 17.56
CA ARG A 314 -10.34 -10.04 18.50
C ARG A 314 -8.90 -10.55 18.34
N SER A 315 -8.71 -11.76 17.82
CA SER A 315 -7.36 -12.26 17.49
C SER A 315 -6.81 -11.64 16.19
N GLY A 316 -7.64 -10.86 15.48
CA GLY A 316 -7.30 -10.19 14.23
C GLY A 316 -7.38 -11.13 13.03
N VAL A 317 -8.19 -12.19 13.10
CA VAL A 317 -8.48 -13.06 11.97
C VAL A 317 -9.54 -12.40 11.08
N LEU A 318 -9.35 -12.46 9.76
CA LEU A 318 -10.29 -11.98 8.75
C LEU A 318 -10.81 -13.13 7.88
N GLU A 319 -12.00 -12.97 7.29
CA GLU A 319 -12.57 -13.88 6.30
C GLU A 319 -12.50 -13.22 4.91
N GLY A 320 -11.84 -13.85 3.93
CA GLY A 320 -11.66 -13.23 2.62
C GLY A 320 -10.60 -13.91 1.75
N PRO A 321 -9.93 -13.19 0.83
CA PRO A 321 -10.09 -11.75 0.55
C PRO A 321 -11.40 -11.45 -0.21
N VAL A 322 -12.06 -10.34 0.14
CA VAL A 322 -13.23 -9.79 -0.58
C VAL A 322 -12.78 -8.86 -1.71
N PHE A 323 -11.66 -8.17 -1.47
CA PHE A 323 -11.17 -7.09 -2.32
C PHE A 323 -9.67 -6.92 -2.08
N VAL A 324 -8.89 -6.58 -3.11
CA VAL A 324 -7.44 -6.36 -2.97
C VAL A 324 -7.00 -5.01 -3.52
N GLY A 325 -5.83 -4.55 -3.10
CA GLY A 325 -5.27 -3.27 -3.52
C GLY A 325 -3.81 -3.36 -3.94
N GLN A 326 -3.48 -2.70 -5.05
CA GLN A 326 -2.11 -2.58 -5.54
C GLN A 326 -1.82 -1.10 -5.83
N CYS A 327 -0.85 -0.54 -5.11
CA CYS A 327 -0.34 0.81 -5.37
C CYS A 327 1.04 0.69 -5.98
N ARG A 328 1.37 1.54 -6.95
CA ARG A 328 2.63 1.49 -7.71
C ARG A 328 3.36 2.81 -7.59
N ALA A 329 4.69 2.73 -7.44
CA ALA A 329 5.56 3.89 -7.27
C ALA A 329 5.91 4.59 -8.58
N GLU A 330 5.78 3.88 -9.70
CA GLU A 330 6.11 4.37 -11.02
C GLU A 330 5.31 5.62 -11.38
N THR A 331 6.04 6.59 -11.92
CA THR A 331 5.50 7.87 -12.43
C THR A 331 5.72 8.05 -13.93
N ALA A 332 6.52 7.17 -14.54
CA ALA A 332 6.78 7.09 -15.97
C ALA A 332 6.79 5.63 -16.40
N PHE A 333 6.07 5.32 -17.48
CA PHE A 333 5.90 3.96 -18.03
C PHE A 333 6.66 3.77 -19.33
N ARG A 334 7.07 4.87 -19.97
CA ARG A 334 7.73 4.88 -21.27
C ARG A 334 8.92 5.82 -21.25
N THR A 335 10.00 5.38 -21.87
CA THR A 335 11.09 6.26 -22.26
C THR A 335 10.70 7.06 -23.52
N PRO A 336 11.34 8.21 -23.80
CA PRO A 336 10.99 9.05 -24.96
C PRO A 336 11.05 8.34 -26.32
N GLU A 337 11.75 7.22 -26.42
CA GLU A 337 11.98 6.44 -27.64
C GLU A 337 10.99 5.26 -27.79
N GLU A 338 10.21 4.94 -26.76
CA GLU A 338 9.31 3.79 -26.74
C GLU A 338 7.90 4.11 -27.26
N ASN A 339 7.38 3.20 -28.10
CA ASN A 339 6.02 3.32 -28.62
C ASN A 339 4.97 2.96 -27.54
N PRO A 340 3.88 3.74 -27.43
CA PRO A 340 2.76 3.46 -26.53
C PRO A 340 2.22 2.02 -26.62
N GLY A 341 2.10 1.38 -25.46
CA GLY A 341 1.49 0.05 -25.31
C GLY A 341 2.37 -1.15 -25.68
N SER A 342 3.62 -0.90 -26.07
CA SER A 342 4.60 -1.95 -26.37
C SER A 342 5.82 -1.92 -25.44
N GLY A 343 5.96 -0.87 -24.63
CA GLY A 343 7.08 -0.69 -23.71
C GLY A 343 7.04 -1.67 -22.54
N ILE A 344 8.21 -1.90 -21.93
CA ILE A 344 8.35 -2.76 -20.75
C ILE A 344 7.51 -2.25 -19.58
N GLY A 345 7.38 -0.93 -19.41
CA GLY A 345 6.57 -0.35 -18.34
C GLY A 345 5.09 -0.63 -18.53
N ASP A 346 4.56 -0.39 -19.73
CA ASP A 346 3.17 -0.66 -20.12
C ASP A 346 2.78 -2.14 -19.93
N VAL A 347 3.57 -3.04 -20.52
CA VAL A 347 3.33 -4.48 -20.49
C VAL A 347 3.61 -5.05 -19.09
N GLY A 348 4.65 -4.58 -18.41
CA GLY A 348 4.96 -4.98 -17.04
C GLY A 348 3.89 -4.57 -16.05
N ASP A 349 3.21 -3.46 -16.30
CA ASP A 349 2.13 -2.96 -15.45
C ASP A 349 0.92 -3.89 -15.41
N ILE A 350 0.42 -4.32 -16.57
CA ILE A 350 -0.72 -5.25 -16.64
C ILE A 350 -0.36 -6.64 -16.11
N PHE A 351 0.92 -7.05 -16.25
CA PHE A 351 1.42 -8.29 -15.64
C PHE A 351 1.29 -8.29 -14.12
N ARG A 352 1.62 -7.15 -13.49
CA ARG A 352 1.55 -7.00 -12.03
C ARG A 352 0.10 -7.02 -11.53
N GLU A 353 -0.81 -6.40 -12.27
CA GLU A 353 -2.23 -6.39 -11.91
C GLU A 353 -2.87 -7.76 -12.07
N VAL A 354 -2.70 -8.39 -13.23
CA VAL A 354 -3.24 -9.73 -13.52
C VAL A 354 -2.65 -10.75 -12.55
N GLY A 355 -1.36 -10.67 -12.26
CA GLY A 355 -0.71 -11.54 -11.28
C GLY A 355 -1.29 -11.38 -9.86
N ALA A 356 -1.55 -10.15 -9.43
CA ALA A 356 -2.17 -9.89 -8.12
C ALA A 356 -3.62 -10.40 -8.04
N MET A 357 -4.42 -10.21 -9.11
CA MET A 357 -5.79 -10.69 -9.16
C MET A 357 -5.87 -12.23 -9.25
N LEU A 358 -4.97 -12.87 -10.00
CA LEU A 358 -4.85 -14.33 -10.01
C LEU A 358 -4.42 -14.88 -8.65
N LEU A 359 -3.54 -14.18 -7.93
CA LEU A 359 -3.18 -14.56 -6.56
C LEU A 359 -4.41 -14.49 -5.65
N ALA A 360 -5.17 -13.39 -5.70
CA ALA A 360 -6.41 -13.27 -4.92
C ALA A 360 -7.42 -14.39 -5.27
N ALA A 361 -7.50 -14.80 -6.55
CA ALA A 361 -8.30 -15.96 -6.97
C ALA A 361 -7.80 -17.27 -6.33
N GLN A 362 -6.48 -17.52 -6.34
CA GLN A 362 -5.89 -18.69 -5.68
C GLN A 362 -6.16 -18.69 -4.18
N GLU A 363 -6.04 -17.54 -3.53
CA GLU A 363 -6.31 -17.39 -2.11
C GLU A 363 -7.76 -17.70 -1.77
N ARG A 364 -8.71 -17.15 -2.53
CA ARG A 364 -10.14 -17.48 -2.37
C ARG A 364 -10.43 -18.95 -2.61
N ALA A 365 -9.78 -19.58 -3.60
CA ALA A 365 -9.93 -21.00 -3.90
C ALA A 365 -9.37 -21.94 -2.82
N ARG A 366 -8.66 -21.42 -1.79
CA ARG A 366 -8.26 -22.20 -0.61
C ARG A 366 -9.43 -22.47 0.35
N GLU A 367 -10.63 -21.95 0.09
CA GLU A 367 -11.80 -22.24 0.92
C GLU A 367 -12.03 -23.75 1.07
N GLY A 368 -12.08 -24.22 2.32
CA GLY A 368 -12.25 -25.64 2.64
C GLY A 368 -11.02 -26.52 2.37
N ALA A 369 -9.94 -25.97 1.81
CA ALA A 369 -8.70 -26.69 1.61
C ALA A 369 -7.81 -26.66 2.88
N THR A 370 -6.90 -27.62 2.97
CA THR A 370 -5.87 -27.69 4.02
C THR A 370 -4.52 -27.30 3.46
N ASP A 371 -3.81 -26.41 4.15
CA ASP A 371 -2.44 -26.05 3.80
C ASP A 371 -1.53 -27.28 3.91
N VAL A 372 -0.88 -27.65 2.80
CA VAL A 372 0.12 -28.71 2.76
C VAL A 372 1.46 -28.05 2.47
N ARG A 373 2.38 -28.12 3.44
CA ARG A 373 3.68 -27.48 3.26
C ARG A 373 4.55 -28.29 2.32
N PRO A 374 5.37 -27.63 1.47
CA PRO A 374 6.34 -28.33 0.65
C PRO A 374 7.28 -29.18 1.53
N GLY A 375 7.30 -30.49 1.28
CA GLY A 375 8.10 -31.44 2.04
C GLY A 375 7.47 -31.93 3.34
N GLU A 376 6.24 -31.53 3.68
CA GLU A 376 5.51 -32.09 4.82
C GLU A 376 5.33 -33.60 4.69
N GLY A 377 5.65 -34.34 5.75
CA GLY A 377 5.59 -35.80 5.76
C GLY A 377 6.69 -36.51 4.96
N GLN A 378 7.57 -35.77 4.27
CA GLN A 378 8.68 -36.37 3.51
C GLN A 378 9.83 -36.77 4.44
N TRP A 379 10.50 -37.88 4.12
CA TRP A 379 11.54 -38.45 4.99
C TRP A 379 12.69 -37.48 5.28
N TRP A 380 13.05 -36.62 4.32
CA TRP A 380 14.11 -35.63 4.48
C TRP A 380 13.74 -34.44 5.37
N THR A 381 12.46 -34.28 5.75
CA THR A 381 12.02 -33.25 6.72
C THR A 381 11.63 -33.82 8.07
N THR A 382 11.42 -35.15 8.16
CA THR A 382 11.00 -35.84 9.39
C THR A 382 12.14 -36.59 10.08
N VAL A 383 13.18 -36.96 9.34
CA VAL A 383 14.33 -37.72 9.86
C VAL A 383 15.55 -36.81 10.03
N PRO A 384 16.14 -36.70 11.24
CA PRO A 384 17.43 -36.06 11.45
C PRO A 384 18.51 -36.72 10.58
N ARG A 385 19.35 -35.93 9.89
CA ARG A 385 20.40 -36.50 9.01
C ARG A 385 21.49 -37.23 9.80
N TRP A 386 22.32 -37.98 9.07
CA TRP A 386 23.52 -38.68 9.57
C TRP A 386 24.28 -37.85 10.60
N GLY A 387 24.49 -38.44 11.78
CA GLY A 387 25.28 -37.84 12.83
C GLY A 387 24.47 -37.13 13.91
N GLY A 388 23.39 -37.76 14.41
CA GLY A 388 22.89 -37.52 15.78
C GLY A 388 23.89 -37.95 16.86
N GLY A 389 25.19 -37.72 16.64
CA GLY A 389 26.22 -37.71 17.65
C GLY A 389 26.46 -36.26 18.09
N THR A 390 26.89 -36.10 19.33
CA THR A 390 27.35 -34.84 19.95
C THR A 390 28.58 -34.27 19.26
N ASN A 391 28.52 -33.98 17.96
CA ASN A 391 29.62 -33.36 17.24
C ASN A 391 29.17 -32.01 16.72
N ASP A 392 29.88 -31.00 17.21
CA ASP A 392 29.82 -29.62 16.76
C ASP A 392 29.83 -29.54 15.24
N GLY A 393 29.09 -28.55 14.74
CA GLY A 393 29.06 -28.22 13.31
C GLY A 393 30.46 -27.86 12.78
N PRO A 394 30.56 -27.49 11.49
CA PRO A 394 31.84 -27.23 10.85
C PRO A 394 32.39 -25.87 11.30
N GLU A 395 32.85 -25.77 12.53
CA GLU A 395 33.87 -24.81 12.92
C GLU A 395 35.21 -25.53 12.76
N GLY A 396 36.05 -24.97 11.89
CA GLY A 396 37.40 -25.46 11.69
C GLY A 396 38.15 -25.49 13.01
N GLU A 397 38.87 -26.60 13.20
CA GLU A 397 40.08 -26.74 14.01
C GLU A 397 40.29 -25.70 15.12
N HIS A 398 40.04 -26.11 16.36
CA HIS A 398 41.10 -26.13 17.38
C HIS A 398 40.69 -27.10 18.49
N HIS A 399 41.23 -28.31 18.42
CA HIS A 399 41.38 -29.15 19.60
C HIS A 399 42.43 -28.48 20.52
N ALA A 400 42.02 -28.20 21.75
CA ALA A 400 42.88 -28.40 22.90
C ALA A 400 42.00 -29.01 24.00
N GLU A 401 42.16 -30.31 24.16
CA GLU A 401 41.72 -31.05 25.32
C GLU A 401 42.36 -30.44 26.57
N GLU A 402 41.57 -30.12 27.59
CA GLU A 402 42.07 -30.21 28.96
C GLU A 402 40.97 -30.71 29.89
N ASP A 403 41.39 -31.68 30.68
CA ASP A 403 40.63 -32.65 31.43
C ASP A 403 39.62 -32.12 32.44
N SER A 404 38.66 -32.98 32.71
CA SER A 404 37.88 -33.02 33.95
C SER A 404 38.75 -32.84 35.20
N SER A 405 38.45 -31.85 36.04
CA SER A 405 38.19 -32.06 37.46
C SER A 405 37.92 -30.76 38.24
N ASN A 406 37.05 -30.93 39.24
CA ASN A 406 37.01 -30.21 40.51
C ASN A 406 36.25 -28.88 40.68
N HIS A 407 35.19 -29.06 41.48
CA HIS A 407 34.79 -28.29 42.65
C HIS A 407 34.02 -26.97 42.45
N GLU A 408 32.73 -27.10 42.77
CA GLU A 408 31.95 -26.20 43.63
C GLU A 408 32.73 -24.98 44.15
N LYS A 409 32.36 -23.80 43.66
CA LYS A 409 32.19 -22.62 44.52
C LYS A 409 30.92 -21.90 44.14
N GLU A 410 29.86 -22.24 44.86
CA GLU A 410 28.70 -21.38 45.07
C GLU A 410 29.17 -19.98 45.49
N LYS A 411 28.70 -18.94 44.79
CA LYS A 411 28.66 -17.57 45.32
C LYS A 411 27.18 -17.19 45.52
N PRO A 412 26.73 -16.98 46.76
CA PRO A 412 25.33 -16.71 47.05
C PRO A 412 25.05 -15.21 46.85
N HIS A 413 24.48 -14.83 45.71
CA HIS A 413 23.85 -13.52 45.59
C HIS A 413 22.38 -13.61 46.00
N LYS A 414 22.17 -13.22 47.26
CA LYS A 414 20.95 -12.70 47.91
C LYS A 414 19.64 -12.86 47.11
N ARG A 415 18.88 -13.86 47.52
CA ARG A 415 17.46 -14.08 47.22
C ARG A 415 16.63 -12.89 47.71
N SER A 416 16.04 -12.14 46.78
CA SER A 416 14.88 -11.28 47.06
C SER A 416 13.69 -12.17 47.42
N LYS A 417 13.04 -11.87 48.54
CA LYS A 417 12.03 -12.71 49.19
C LYS A 417 10.62 -12.31 48.73
N TYR A 418 10.34 -12.35 47.43
CA TYR A 418 8.98 -12.30 46.85
C TYR A 418 9.04 -12.84 45.40
N ASP A 419 9.14 -14.15 45.23
CA ASP A 419 8.80 -14.81 43.96
C ASP A 419 7.75 -15.88 44.24
N HIS A 420 6.54 -15.63 43.74
CA HIS A 420 5.40 -16.53 43.81
C HIS A 420 5.64 -17.78 42.94
N PRO A 421 5.15 -18.97 43.35
CA PRO A 421 5.29 -20.19 42.57
C PRO A 421 4.19 -20.23 41.50
N PHE A 422 4.38 -19.49 40.40
CA PHE A 422 3.59 -19.70 39.19
C PHE A 422 4.51 -20.14 38.07
N LEU A 423 4.37 -21.43 37.72
CA LEU A 423 4.78 -22.10 36.49
C LEU A 423 5.41 -21.16 35.44
N ALA A 424 6.74 -21.06 35.46
CA ALA A 424 7.49 -20.53 34.33
C ALA A 424 7.29 -21.49 33.16
N MET A 425 6.28 -21.21 32.34
CA MET A 425 6.06 -21.86 31.05
C MET A 425 7.36 -21.65 30.26
N ARG A 426 8.16 -22.72 30.15
CA ARG A 426 9.45 -22.72 29.46
C ARG A 426 9.22 -22.11 28.08
N ARG A 427 9.72 -20.89 27.86
CA ARG A 427 9.87 -20.37 26.50
C ARG A 427 10.70 -21.42 25.75
N PRO A 428 10.25 -21.92 24.59
CA PRO A 428 11.02 -22.90 23.84
C PRO A 428 12.41 -22.32 23.60
N ARG A 429 13.44 -23.08 23.99
CA ARG A 429 14.85 -22.71 23.84
C ARG A 429 15.04 -22.36 22.36
N ARG A 430 15.46 -21.12 22.08
CA ARG A 430 15.79 -20.73 20.71
C ARG A 430 16.94 -21.63 20.25
N MET A 431 16.66 -22.49 19.27
CA MET A 431 17.67 -23.36 18.69
C MET A 431 18.84 -22.52 18.17
N SER A 432 20.07 -22.98 18.40
CA SER A 432 21.27 -22.35 17.84
C SER A 432 21.20 -22.38 16.31
N ASN A 433 21.95 -21.52 15.62
CA ASN A 433 21.97 -21.58 14.16
C ASN A 433 22.47 -22.97 13.69
N ALA A 434 23.47 -23.56 14.33
CA ALA A 434 23.94 -24.90 14.03
C ALA A 434 22.83 -25.97 14.18
N GLU A 435 22.02 -25.90 15.24
CA GLU A 435 20.85 -26.77 15.45
C GLU A 435 19.75 -26.55 14.40
N ARG A 436 19.62 -25.33 13.86
CA ARG A 436 18.68 -25.04 12.75
C ARG A 436 19.19 -25.56 11.41
N TRP A 437 20.51 -25.53 11.19
CA TRP A 437 21.13 -26.02 9.95
C TRP A 437 21.13 -27.56 9.88
N SER A 438 21.20 -28.25 11.02
CA SER A 438 21.15 -29.72 11.07
C SER A 438 19.74 -30.31 10.83
N VAL A 439 18.69 -29.49 10.94
CA VAL A 439 17.29 -29.90 10.77
C VAL A 439 16.69 -29.27 9.53
N VAL A 440 16.44 -30.08 8.50
CA VAL A 440 15.68 -29.65 7.33
C VAL A 440 14.20 -29.62 7.71
N GLN A 441 13.61 -28.43 7.73
CA GLN A 441 12.19 -28.25 8.01
C GLN A 441 11.38 -28.24 6.71
N PRO A 442 10.08 -28.62 6.75
CA PRO A 442 9.17 -28.33 5.65
C PRO A 442 9.21 -26.84 5.28
N GLY A 443 8.99 -26.54 4.01
CA GLY A 443 8.95 -25.17 3.52
C GLY A 443 7.95 -24.32 4.30
N GLN A 444 8.20 -23.01 4.36
CA GLN A 444 7.24 -22.09 4.96
C GLN A 444 5.91 -22.14 4.18
N SER A 445 4.80 -22.13 4.92
CA SER A 445 3.46 -21.99 4.36
C SER A 445 3.32 -20.68 3.57
N LEU A 446 2.58 -20.74 2.47
CA LEU A 446 2.17 -19.56 1.69
C LEU A 446 0.82 -19.00 2.15
N TRP A 447 0.25 -19.55 3.23
CA TRP A 447 -1.07 -19.21 3.74
C TRP A 447 -0.94 -18.25 4.92
N GLU A 448 -1.72 -17.18 4.87
CA GLU A 448 -1.78 -16.18 5.93
C GLU A 448 -2.39 -16.78 7.21
N LYS A 449 -1.66 -16.69 8.33
CA LYS A 449 -2.11 -17.27 9.60
C LYS A 449 -3.37 -16.61 10.16
N LYS A 450 -3.61 -15.36 9.77
CA LYS A 450 -4.73 -14.53 10.21
C LYS A 450 -5.79 -14.35 9.13
N MET A 451 -5.74 -15.13 8.05
CA MET A 451 -6.78 -15.12 7.02
C MET A 451 -7.46 -16.48 7.01
N LYS A 452 -8.79 -16.47 7.09
CA LYS A 452 -9.64 -17.60 6.77
C LYS A 452 -10.10 -17.41 5.34
N TYR A 453 -9.55 -18.21 4.44
CA TYR A 453 -9.83 -18.12 3.02
C TYR A 453 -11.28 -18.51 2.69
N MET A 454 -12.01 -17.61 2.02
CA MET A 454 -13.42 -17.78 1.67
C MET A 454 -13.73 -17.09 0.32
N GLN A 455 -14.54 -17.73 -0.52
CA GLN A 455 -15.04 -17.19 -1.79
C GLN A 455 -16.27 -16.28 -1.58
N ILE A 456 -16.14 -15.28 -0.71
CA ILE A 456 -17.23 -14.36 -0.38
C ILE A 456 -17.72 -13.63 -1.65
N GLY A 457 -19.02 -13.66 -1.89
CA GLY A 457 -19.68 -12.98 -3.02
C GLY A 457 -19.85 -13.80 -4.29
N LYS A 458 -19.18 -14.97 -4.36
CA LYS A 458 -19.29 -15.89 -5.49
C LYS A 458 -20.70 -16.50 -5.57
N THR A 459 -21.26 -16.53 -6.78
CA THR A 459 -22.58 -17.15 -7.04
C THR A 459 -22.54 -18.65 -6.76
N VAL A 460 -23.50 -19.14 -5.97
CA VAL A 460 -23.56 -20.56 -5.58
C VAL A 460 -23.75 -21.43 -6.82
N GLY A 461 -22.90 -22.46 -6.96
CA GLY A 461 -22.90 -23.37 -8.10
C GLY A 461 -22.19 -22.83 -9.35
N SER A 462 -21.79 -21.55 -9.38
CA SER A 462 -21.00 -21.02 -10.49
C SER A 462 -19.56 -21.54 -10.48
N LEU A 463 -19.06 -21.88 -11.67
CA LEU A 463 -17.66 -22.24 -11.88
C LEU A 463 -16.75 -21.01 -12.01
N TYR A 464 -17.33 -19.81 -12.17
CA TYR A 464 -16.60 -18.56 -12.24
C TYR A 464 -16.53 -17.89 -10.86
N ASP A 465 -15.41 -17.26 -10.58
CA ASP A 465 -15.23 -16.35 -9.45
C ASP A 465 -14.90 -14.94 -9.98
N ASP A 466 -15.46 -13.93 -9.32
CA ASP A 466 -15.29 -12.52 -9.67
C ASP A 466 -14.33 -11.87 -8.69
N ILE A 467 -13.17 -11.46 -9.18
CA ILE A 467 -12.10 -10.88 -8.39
C ILE A 467 -12.06 -9.37 -8.61
N TYR A 468 -12.01 -8.61 -7.53
CA TYR A 468 -11.99 -7.15 -7.59
C TYR A 468 -10.71 -6.58 -6.98
N MET A 469 -10.18 -5.54 -7.63
CA MET A 469 -8.98 -4.83 -7.17
C MET A 469 -9.12 -3.32 -7.36
N VAL A 470 -8.55 -2.54 -6.44
CA VAL A 470 -8.18 -1.14 -6.72
C VAL A 470 -6.71 -1.04 -7.06
N SER A 471 -6.44 -0.47 -8.22
CA SER A 471 -5.11 -0.14 -8.70
C SER A 471 -4.85 1.35 -8.53
N SER A 472 -3.63 1.74 -8.18
CA SER A 472 -3.26 3.15 -8.01
C SER A 472 -1.88 3.47 -8.55
N ILE A 473 -1.79 4.59 -9.27
CA ILE A 473 -0.56 5.21 -9.81
C ILE A 473 -0.67 6.72 -9.65
N ASN A 474 0.46 7.41 -9.50
CA ASN A 474 0.48 8.86 -9.26
C ASN A 474 -0.45 9.22 -8.07
N HIS A 475 -1.48 10.02 -8.32
CA HIS A 475 -2.59 10.34 -7.41
C HIS A 475 -3.95 9.84 -7.92
N HIS A 476 -3.95 8.89 -8.86
CA HIS A 476 -5.13 8.32 -9.47
C HIS A 476 -5.43 6.92 -8.94
N ILE A 477 -6.70 6.53 -9.02
CA ILE A 477 -7.17 5.17 -8.72
C ILE A 477 -8.00 4.62 -9.87
N SER A 478 -7.98 3.31 -10.07
CA SER A 478 -8.82 2.60 -11.03
C SER A 478 -9.32 1.31 -10.39
N ILE A 479 -10.53 0.89 -10.76
CA ILE A 479 -11.16 -0.32 -10.26
C ILE A 479 -11.09 -1.38 -11.35
N LEU A 480 -10.64 -2.57 -10.98
CA LEU A 480 -10.50 -3.72 -11.85
C LEU A 480 -11.41 -4.85 -11.40
N HIS A 481 -11.94 -5.57 -12.38
CA HIS A 481 -12.70 -6.79 -12.22
C HIS A 481 -12.12 -7.85 -13.15
N LEU A 482 -11.69 -8.99 -12.57
CA LEU A 482 -11.18 -10.14 -13.31
C LEU A 482 -12.08 -11.32 -13.02
N ARG A 483 -12.63 -11.92 -14.07
CA ARG A 483 -13.46 -13.11 -13.96
C ARG A 483 -12.64 -14.34 -14.29
N VAL A 484 -12.54 -15.28 -13.34
CA VAL A 484 -11.66 -16.45 -13.43
C VAL A 484 -12.48 -17.72 -13.32
N HIS A 485 -12.34 -18.61 -14.30
CA HIS A 485 -12.95 -19.93 -14.25
C HIS A 485 -12.17 -20.87 -13.32
N ARG A 486 -12.86 -21.74 -12.59
CA ARG A 486 -12.24 -22.75 -11.71
C ARG A 486 -11.23 -23.62 -12.43
N ARG A 487 -11.59 -24.17 -13.60
CA ARG A 487 -10.69 -24.98 -14.45
C ARG A 487 -9.43 -24.21 -14.86
N TYR A 488 -9.57 -22.93 -15.23
CA TYR A 488 -8.42 -22.08 -15.57
C TYR A 488 -7.47 -21.96 -14.38
N LEU A 489 -8.01 -21.64 -13.20
CA LEU A 489 -7.24 -21.46 -11.99
C LEU A 489 -6.51 -22.76 -11.58
N GLU A 490 -7.18 -23.91 -11.67
CA GLU A 490 -6.58 -25.22 -11.39
C GLU A 490 -5.44 -25.52 -12.38
N ILE A 491 -5.64 -25.34 -13.70
CA ILE A 491 -4.59 -25.56 -14.72
C ILE A 491 -3.38 -24.64 -14.48
N VAL A 492 -3.59 -23.37 -14.13
CA VAL A 492 -2.48 -22.46 -13.80
C VAL A 492 -1.74 -22.94 -12.56
N THR A 493 -2.47 -23.36 -11.52
CA THR A 493 -1.90 -23.67 -10.20
C THR A 493 -1.20 -25.03 -10.17
N THR A 494 -1.84 -26.09 -10.66
CA THR A 494 -1.34 -27.49 -10.58
C THR A 494 -0.87 -28.02 -11.93
N GLY A 495 -1.37 -27.46 -13.03
CA GLY A 495 -1.06 -27.88 -14.40
C GLY A 495 -2.14 -28.71 -15.07
N GLU A 496 -3.10 -29.23 -14.32
CA GLU A 496 -4.17 -30.11 -14.78
C GLU A 496 -5.46 -29.82 -14.01
N SER A 497 -6.62 -30.17 -14.58
CA SER A 497 -7.92 -29.98 -13.93
C SER A 497 -8.94 -30.98 -14.44
N ASP A 498 -9.66 -31.59 -13.50
CA ASP A 498 -10.80 -32.47 -13.75
C ASP A 498 -12.14 -31.71 -13.79
N CYS A 499 -12.12 -30.39 -13.58
CA CYS A 499 -13.31 -29.53 -13.63
C CYS A 499 -13.92 -29.52 -15.04
N THR A 500 -15.24 -29.33 -15.18
CA THR A 500 -15.90 -29.33 -16.50
C THR A 500 -15.39 -28.20 -17.41
N THR A 501 -15.57 -28.38 -18.72
CA THR A 501 -15.27 -27.36 -19.74
C THR A 501 -16.49 -26.47 -20.03
N GLU A 502 -17.49 -26.48 -19.15
CA GLU A 502 -18.67 -25.63 -19.26
C GLU A 502 -18.25 -24.17 -19.26
N SER A 503 -18.75 -23.41 -20.23
CA SER A 503 -18.44 -22.01 -20.42
C SER A 503 -19.71 -21.20 -20.35
N ASP A 504 -19.60 -19.95 -19.87
CA ASP A 504 -20.69 -19.01 -20.00
C ASP A 504 -20.76 -18.49 -21.44
N GLU A 505 -21.95 -18.09 -21.90
CA GLU A 505 -22.14 -17.53 -23.24
C GLU A 505 -21.21 -16.33 -23.51
N ASP A 506 -20.92 -15.55 -22.47
CA ASP A 506 -20.14 -14.31 -22.56
C ASP A 506 -18.63 -14.49 -22.35
N GLN A 507 -18.17 -15.64 -21.82
CA GLN A 507 -16.77 -15.86 -21.51
C GLN A 507 -16.44 -17.37 -21.54
N PRO A 508 -15.58 -17.82 -22.49
CA PRO A 508 -15.03 -19.16 -22.49
C PRO A 508 -14.20 -19.44 -21.23
N TRP A 509 -14.19 -20.70 -20.76
CA TRP A 509 -13.48 -21.09 -19.53
C TRP A 509 -11.96 -20.82 -19.57
N TYR A 510 -11.36 -20.79 -20.76
CA TYR A 510 -9.92 -20.60 -20.97
C TYR A 510 -9.52 -19.12 -21.14
N GLU A 511 -10.48 -18.19 -21.17
CA GLU A 511 -10.25 -16.75 -21.36
C GLU A 511 -10.26 -16.03 -20.01
N LEU A 512 -9.29 -15.14 -19.79
CA LEU A 512 -9.32 -14.18 -18.69
C LEU A 512 -9.92 -12.86 -19.18
N LYS A 513 -11.12 -12.52 -18.70
CA LYS A 513 -11.76 -11.23 -18.98
C LYS A 513 -11.46 -10.23 -17.87
N LEU A 514 -10.61 -9.25 -18.17
CA LEU A 514 -10.27 -8.14 -17.29
C LEU A 514 -11.07 -6.90 -17.71
N ARG A 515 -11.80 -6.30 -16.78
CA ARG A 515 -12.56 -5.07 -16.97
C ARG A 515 -11.95 -3.99 -16.11
N ARG A 516 -11.79 -2.79 -16.65
CA ARG A 516 -11.18 -1.66 -15.94
C ARG A 516 -12.00 -0.39 -16.12
N THR A 517 -12.14 0.37 -15.04
CA THR A 517 -12.61 1.76 -15.11
C THR A 517 -11.57 2.71 -15.71
N ARG A 518 -11.98 3.93 -16.04
CA ARG A 518 -10.99 5.00 -16.26
C ARG A 518 -10.16 5.24 -14.99
N TRP A 519 -9.04 5.94 -15.14
CA TRP A 519 -8.28 6.47 -14.00
C TRP A 519 -9.05 7.66 -13.41
N TYR A 520 -9.42 7.55 -12.14
CA TYR A 520 -10.09 8.60 -11.38
C TYR A 520 -9.06 9.47 -10.68
N ASP A 521 -9.13 10.78 -10.89
CA ASP A 521 -8.27 11.74 -10.22
C ASP A 521 -8.76 12.01 -8.79
N LEU A 522 -7.95 11.69 -7.78
CA LEU A 522 -8.31 11.97 -6.39
C LEU A 522 -8.39 13.47 -6.08
N PHE A 523 -7.80 14.38 -6.87
CA PHE A 523 -7.97 15.83 -6.73
C PHE A 523 -9.31 16.34 -7.25
N GLU A 524 -9.98 15.61 -8.13
CA GLU A 524 -11.31 15.96 -8.62
C GLU A 524 -12.39 15.37 -7.69
N ALA A 525 -13.24 16.23 -7.13
CA ALA A 525 -14.25 15.84 -6.15
C ALA A 525 -15.27 14.86 -6.73
N LYS A 526 -15.64 15.04 -8.00
CA LYS A 526 -16.57 14.12 -8.68
C LYS A 526 -15.97 12.74 -8.87
N ASP A 527 -14.69 12.67 -9.24
CA ASP A 527 -13.97 11.42 -9.47
C ASP A 527 -13.79 10.64 -8.16
N ARG A 528 -13.49 11.33 -7.04
CA ARG A 528 -13.48 10.70 -5.70
C ARG A 528 -14.80 10.00 -5.36
N VAL A 529 -15.91 10.67 -5.64
CA VAL A 529 -17.25 10.14 -5.36
C VAL A 529 -17.57 8.98 -6.29
N GLU A 530 -17.30 9.09 -7.58
CA GLU A 530 -17.57 8.02 -8.55
C GLU A 530 -16.79 6.74 -8.19
N ALA A 531 -15.51 6.88 -7.84
CA ALA A 531 -14.70 5.76 -7.39
C ALA A 531 -15.21 5.16 -6.07
N PHE A 532 -15.65 6.01 -5.12
CA PHE A 532 -16.24 5.57 -3.86
C PHE A 532 -17.52 4.76 -4.08
N GLU A 533 -18.42 5.25 -4.95
CA GLU A 533 -19.66 4.57 -5.31
C GLU A 533 -19.38 3.21 -5.97
N GLY A 534 -18.34 3.14 -6.82
CA GLY A 534 -17.85 1.88 -7.39
C GLY A 534 -17.38 0.87 -6.34
N VAL A 535 -16.50 1.28 -5.43
CA VAL A 535 -15.99 0.40 -4.36
C VAL A 535 -17.11 0.00 -3.41
N TRP A 536 -18.02 0.91 -3.06
CA TRP A 536 -19.20 0.62 -2.25
C TRP A 536 -20.06 -0.46 -2.90
N ARG A 537 -20.30 -0.36 -4.21
CA ARG A 537 -21.08 -1.33 -4.98
C ARG A 537 -20.43 -2.72 -5.01
N ILE A 538 -19.09 -2.79 -5.01
CA ILE A 538 -18.36 -4.07 -4.89
C ILE A 538 -18.60 -4.72 -3.52
N PHE A 539 -18.54 -3.94 -2.43
CA PHE A 539 -18.84 -4.48 -1.11
C PHE A 539 -20.30 -4.89 -0.97
N HIS A 540 -21.23 -4.06 -1.45
CA HIS A 540 -22.66 -4.38 -1.51
C HIS A 540 -22.91 -5.70 -2.24
N TYR A 541 -22.34 -5.86 -3.43
CA TYR A 541 -22.51 -7.07 -4.22
C TYR A 541 -21.90 -8.29 -3.52
N ASN A 542 -20.64 -8.23 -3.06
CA ASN A 542 -19.98 -9.39 -2.50
C ASN A 542 -20.52 -9.80 -1.12
N LEU A 543 -21.08 -8.86 -0.36
CA LEU A 543 -21.58 -9.11 0.99
C LEU A 543 -23.11 -9.20 1.06
N ARG A 544 -23.78 -9.21 -0.10
CA ARG A 544 -25.22 -9.43 -0.19
C ARG A 544 -25.62 -10.76 0.43
N ARG A 545 -26.89 -10.85 0.81
CA ARG A 545 -27.50 -12.13 1.16
C ARG A 545 -27.78 -12.91 -0.14
N VAL A 546 -27.23 -14.11 -0.23
CA VAL A 546 -27.42 -15.04 -1.37
C VAL A 546 -28.59 -15.95 -1.10
#